data_AF-A9B6Z0-F1
#
_entry.id   AF-A9B6Z0-F1
#
_cell.length_a   1.000
_cell.length_b   1.000
_cell.length_c   1.000
_cell.angle_alpha   90.00
_cell.angle_beta   90.00
_cell.angle_gamma   90.00
#
_symmetry.space_group_name_H-M   'P 1'
#
loop_
_entity.id
_entity.type
_entity.pdbx_description
1 polymer ?
#
loop_
_entity_poly.entity_id
_entity_poly.type
_entity_poly.pdbx_seq_one_letter_code
_entity_poly.pdbx_strand_id
1 'polypeptide(L)'
;MQQRINVGMNPTVAVRICEGSLRVIAHDLPEAWFDVDEDEISFRAQEGHLSIERCSDDLELRLPHGAVLTIDVVQGDVDLTGLSAVHTRQIEGDISARDVQTFESDSVHGDASFTKSAKLSLANIDGDLKIYENTDTVVIKNVNGDAKISQAHNLTIINVNGDLSASDLFGDVAITRVSGDATLRGAIKSLAPIHVDGDLKLGINWLPEQVYRASANGDVVLEVADDANLSVNGFVQGDVSGMGDREPGSISLTWGTGTARLELNVQGDLSIRGGAASHSHSKSVGGTSWNTNWNWNNDDFNRAIRDFTDDLASMGRDIAAQFREMSRDWRDGKGERTAERARQATERAAERAAKAAERMSVRINEREYRFDPERIERLKEQAKRAADEGISRAYEAIGQALGNIEKNIANPNAPRPPAPPAPPAAPHAPQAPNAPHRVSISEDDGSSSSQHVAYTGDTVRISPEQAAAAQAATAAPAETPAVDKTQERLAILKMVQSGKISADEAALLLEALG
;
A
#
# COMPACT_ATOMS: atom_id res chain seq x y z
N MET A 1 -3.44 -1.98 -47.43
CA MET A 1 -2.45 -1.90 -48.54
C MET A 1 -1.04 -1.95 -47.95
N GLN A 2 -0.12 -2.79 -48.46
CA GLN A 2 1.24 -2.87 -47.90
C GLN A 2 2.14 -1.72 -48.38
N GLN A 3 2.52 -0.81 -47.47
CA GLN A 3 3.50 0.24 -47.72
C GLN A 3 4.87 -0.10 -47.14
N ARG A 4 5.93 0.31 -47.84
CA ARG A 4 7.33 0.09 -47.45
C ARG A 4 8.11 1.39 -47.59
N ILE A 5 8.70 1.85 -46.50
CA ILE A 5 9.39 3.14 -46.44
C ILE A 5 10.80 2.91 -45.92
N ASN A 6 11.81 3.42 -46.62
CA ASN A 6 13.18 3.37 -46.11
C ASN A 6 13.35 4.40 -44.99
N VAL A 7 13.68 3.93 -43.79
CA VAL A 7 13.79 4.74 -42.57
C VAL A 7 15.16 4.60 -41.90
N GLY A 8 16.08 3.80 -42.47
CA GLY A 8 17.37 3.50 -41.86
C GLY A 8 17.29 2.44 -40.76
N MET A 9 18.41 2.13 -40.09
CA MET A 9 18.50 1.06 -39.08
C MET A 9 18.03 1.47 -37.67
N ASN A 10 18.04 2.77 -37.37
CA ASN A 10 17.66 3.30 -36.06
C ASN A 10 16.60 4.40 -36.21
N PRO A 11 15.42 4.08 -36.78
CA PRO A 11 14.41 5.10 -37.03
C PRO A 11 13.70 5.53 -35.74
N THR A 12 13.21 6.77 -35.72
CA THR A 12 12.25 7.22 -34.71
C THR A 12 10.83 7.12 -35.26
N VAL A 13 10.00 6.32 -34.62
CA VAL A 13 8.61 6.09 -35.03
C VAL A 13 7.68 6.63 -33.96
N ALA A 14 6.75 7.49 -34.34
CA ALA A 14 5.75 8.05 -33.45
C ALA A 14 4.36 7.62 -33.91
N VAL A 15 3.55 7.08 -33.01
CA VAL A 15 2.14 6.74 -33.22
C VAL A 15 1.32 7.57 -32.25
N ARG A 16 0.61 8.57 -32.78
CA ARG A 16 -0.12 9.52 -31.94
C ARG A 16 -1.44 8.90 -31.43
N ILE A 17 -2.21 8.26 -32.30
CA ILE A 17 -3.47 7.60 -31.89
C ILE A 17 -3.63 6.32 -32.71
N CYS A 18 -3.86 5.21 -32.02
CA CYS A 18 -4.34 3.95 -32.59
C CYS A 18 -5.67 3.59 -31.92
N GLU A 19 -6.76 3.59 -32.69
CA GLU A 19 -8.10 3.24 -32.20
C GLU A 19 -8.30 1.71 -32.10
N GLY A 20 -7.56 0.94 -32.89
CA GLY A 20 -7.48 -0.52 -32.76
C GLY A 20 -6.31 -0.99 -31.90
N SER A 21 -5.97 -2.26 -32.06
CA SER A 21 -4.79 -2.90 -31.49
C SER A 21 -3.53 -2.57 -32.29
N LEU A 22 -2.39 -2.48 -31.60
CA LEU A 22 -1.10 -2.17 -32.20
C LEU A 22 -0.16 -3.35 -32.06
N ARG A 23 0.32 -3.87 -33.20
CA ARG A 23 1.32 -4.93 -33.23
C ARG A 23 2.58 -4.44 -33.91
N VAL A 24 3.73 -4.55 -33.23
CA VAL A 24 5.02 -4.13 -33.76
C VAL A 24 6.04 -5.26 -33.70
N ILE A 25 6.63 -5.58 -34.85
CA ILE A 25 7.61 -6.66 -34.98
C ILE A 25 8.91 -6.08 -35.53
N ALA A 26 10.00 -6.27 -34.79
CA ALA A 26 11.31 -5.87 -35.26
C ALA A 26 11.88 -6.80 -36.35
N HIS A 27 12.71 -6.27 -37.25
CA HIS A 27 13.43 -7.02 -38.28
C HIS A 27 14.78 -6.39 -38.65
N ASP A 28 15.54 -7.06 -39.53
CA ASP A 28 16.93 -6.72 -39.86
C ASP A 28 17.11 -5.75 -41.05
N LEU A 29 16.02 -5.22 -41.61
CA LEU A 29 16.08 -4.37 -42.81
C LEU A 29 15.87 -2.90 -42.42
N PRO A 30 16.50 -1.93 -43.11
CA PRO A 30 16.38 -0.50 -42.81
C PRO A 30 15.06 0.12 -43.32
N GLU A 31 13.97 -0.64 -43.32
CA GLU A 31 12.68 -0.25 -43.85
C GLU A 31 11.62 -0.37 -42.77
N ALA A 32 10.62 0.49 -42.80
CA ALA A 32 9.40 0.33 -42.02
C ALA A 32 8.30 -0.19 -42.94
N TRP A 33 7.60 -1.24 -42.54
CA TRP A 33 6.45 -1.79 -43.25
C TRP A 33 5.19 -1.64 -42.42
N PHE A 34 4.09 -1.30 -43.06
CA PHE A 34 2.76 -1.35 -42.46
C PHE A 34 1.74 -1.74 -43.52
N ASP A 35 0.67 -2.39 -43.07
CA ASP A 35 -0.45 -2.78 -43.91
C ASP A 35 -1.73 -2.22 -43.30
N VAL A 36 -2.14 -1.05 -43.79
CA VAL A 36 -3.39 -0.38 -43.43
C VAL A 36 -3.96 0.22 -44.70
N ASP A 37 -5.28 0.37 -44.78
CA ASP A 37 -5.90 1.03 -45.93
C ASP A 37 -5.70 2.55 -45.87
N GLU A 38 -5.46 3.18 -47.02
CA GLU A 38 -5.08 4.60 -47.11
C GLU A 38 -6.12 5.56 -46.50
N ASP A 39 -7.39 5.14 -46.46
CA ASP A 39 -8.48 5.92 -45.87
C ASP A 39 -8.51 5.83 -44.33
N GLU A 40 -7.79 4.89 -43.74
CA GLU A 40 -7.81 4.56 -42.31
C GLU A 40 -6.54 5.00 -41.56
N ILE A 41 -5.50 5.41 -42.29
CA ILE A 41 -4.23 5.85 -41.73
C ILE A 41 -3.80 7.23 -42.23
N SER A 42 -3.43 8.08 -41.28
CA SER A 42 -2.79 9.36 -41.58
C SER A 42 -1.34 9.34 -41.09
N PHE A 43 -0.39 9.37 -42.02
CA PHE A 43 1.03 9.31 -41.68
C PHE A 43 1.86 10.33 -42.46
N ARG A 44 3.05 10.61 -41.94
CA ARG A 44 4.09 11.43 -42.55
C ARG A 44 5.41 10.72 -42.37
N ALA A 45 6.05 10.41 -43.49
CA ALA A 45 7.40 9.85 -43.49
C ALA A 45 8.41 10.91 -43.94
N GLN A 46 9.51 10.99 -43.20
CA GLN A 46 10.72 11.72 -43.54
C GLN A 46 11.93 10.80 -43.30
N GLU A 47 13.10 11.20 -43.76
CA GLU A 47 14.31 10.40 -43.60
C GLU A 47 14.59 10.15 -42.11
N GLY A 48 14.59 8.88 -41.69
CA GLY A 48 14.80 8.49 -40.29
C GLY A 48 13.60 8.66 -39.35
N HIS A 49 12.48 9.23 -39.81
CA HIS A 49 11.32 9.50 -38.97
C HIS A 49 9.99 9.13 -39.64
N LEU A 50 9.23 8.26 -38.98
CA LEU A 50 7.83 7.96 -39.32
C LEU A 50 6.91 8.53 -38.24
N SER A 51 5.94 9.37 -38.61
CA SER A 51 4.89 9.85 -37.71
C SER A 51 3.54 9.38 -38.23
N ILE A 52 2.80 8.63 -37.42
CA ILE A 52 1.43 8.19 -37.67
C ILE A 52 0.54 9.03 -36.76
N GLU A 53 -0.21 9.96 -37.34
CA GLU A 53 -1.05 10.90 -36.60
C GLU A 53 -2.34 10.24 -36.08
N ARG A 54 -2.91 9.32 -36.85
CA ARG A 54 -4.10 8.55 -36.47
C ARG A 54 -4.22 7.29 -37.32
N CYS A 55 -4.54 6.18 -36.67
CA CYS A 55 -5.00 4.94 -37.27
C CYS A 55 -6.38 4.60 -36.67
N SER A 56 -7.41 4.44 -37.52
CA SER A 56 -8.78 4.14 -37.07
C SER A 56 -9.07 2.64 -36.89
N ASP A 57 -8.14 1.78 -37.30
CA ASP A 57 -8.24 0.32 -37.16
C ASP A 57 -6.94 -0.24 -36.55
N ASP A 58 -6.82 -1.56 -36.49
CA ASP A 58 -5.63 -2.28 -36.07
C ASP A 58 -4.40 -1.91 -36.93
N LEU A 59 -3.24 -1.78 -36.29
CA LEU A 59 -1.99 -1.38 -36.92
C LEU A 59 -0.92 -2.45 -36.73
N GLU A 60 -0.55 -3.16 -37.80
CA GLU A 60 0.68 -3.97 -37.84
C GLU A 60 1.83 -3.15 -38.42
N LEU A 61 2.86 -2.91 -37.59
CA LEU A 61 4.11 -2.28 -37.98
C LEU A 61 5.26 -3.28 -37.94
N ARG A 62 6.12 -3.22 -38.95
CA ARG A 62 7.43 -3.88 -38.93
C ARG A 62 8.51 -2.84 -39.00
N LEU A 63 9.38 -2.85 -38.00
CA LEU A 63 10.40 -1.83 -37.82
C LEU A 63 11.78 -2.48 -37.68
N PRO A 64 12.88 -1.75 -37.94
CA PRO A 64 14.21 -2.22 -37.58
C PRO A 64 14.36 -2.47 -36.08
N HIS A 65 15.20 -3.42 -35.66
CA HIS A 65 15.51 -3.66 -34.23
C HIS A 65 15.97 -2.40 -33.47
N GLY A 66 16.74 -1.54 -34.12
CA GLY A 66 17.21 -0.27 -33.56
C GLY A 66 16.17 0.83 -33.50
N ALA A 67 14.91 0.55 -33.87
CA ALA A 67 13.85 1.55 -33.83
C ALA A 67 13.50 1.98 -32.40
N VAL A 68 13.21 3.27 -32.26
CA VAL A 68 12.63 3.88 -31.05
C VAL A 68 11.17 4.21 -31.36
N LEU A 69 10.25 3.61 -30.60
CA LEU A 69 8.83 3.74 -30.80
C LEU A 69 8.21 4.60 -29.69
N THR A 70 7.55 5.70 -30.06
CA THR A 70 6.77 6.54 -29.14
C THR A 70 5.31 6.41 -29.48
N ILE A 71 4.47 6.08 -28.49
CA ILE A 71 3.04 5.90 -28.66
C ILE A 71 2.31 6.80 -27.67
N ASP A 72 1.38 7.62 -28.15
CA ASP A 72 0.62 8.51 -27.28
C ASP A 72 -0.58 7.76 -26.69
N VAL A 73 -1.46 7.19 -27.53
CA VAL A 73 -2.64 6.45 -27.07
C VAL A 73 -2.89 5.24 -27.97
N VAL A 74 -3.14 4.08 -27.36
CA VAL A 74 -3.71 2.89 -28.01
C VAL A 74 -4.99 2.51 -27.28
N GLN A 75 -6.09 2.40 -28.02
CA GLN A 75 -7.38 1.99 -27.46
C GLN A 75 -7.54 0.47 -27.35
N GLY A 76 -6.86 -0.30 -28.21
CA GLY A 76 -6.81 -1.76 -28.14
C GLY A 76 -5.58 -2.27 -27.38
N ASP A 77 -5.20 -3.50 -27.71
CA ASP A 77 -4.06 -4.20 -27.11
C ASP A 77 -2.76 -3.85 -27.83
N VAL A 78 -1.63 -4.04 -27.16
CA VAL A 78 -0.29 -3.74 -27.68
C VAL A 78 0.59 -4.99 -27.65
N ASP A 79 1.05 -5.46 -28.81
CA ASP A 79 2.01 -6.57 -28.94
C ASP A 79 3.32 -6.06 -29.56
N LEU A 80 4.43 -6.18 -28.83
CA LEU A 80 5.73 -5.63 -29.21
C LEU A 80 6.79 -6.73 -29.18
N THR A 81 7.62 -6.82 -30.23
CA THR A 81 8.71 -7.79 -30.28
C THR A 81 10.00 -7.19 -30.84
N GLY A 82 11.10 -7.31 -30.09
CA GLY A 82 12.47 -7.10 -30.57
C GLY A 82 12.92 -5.65 -30.73
N LEU A 83 12.25 -4.70 -30.07
CA LEU A 83 12.52 -3.26 -30.22
C LEU A 83 13.57 -2.75 -29.23
N SER A 84 14.32 -1.73 -29.63
CA SER A 84 15.31 -1.10 -28.75
C SER A 84 14.66 -0.29 -27.61
N ALA A 85 13.72 0.59 -27.92
CA ALA A 85 13.05 1.41 -26.93
C ALA A 85 11.60 1.65 -27.32
N VAL A 86 10.71 1.56 -26.34
CA VAL A 86 9.28 1.87 -26.50
C VAL A 86 8.83 2.75 -25.35
N HIS A 87 8.20 3.87 -25.69
CA HIS A 87 7.56 4.77 -24.75
C HIS A 87 6.09 4.87 -25.09
N THR A 88 5.21 4.64 -24.13
CA THR A 88 3.77 4.76 -24.31
C THR A 88 3.19 5.70 -23.27
N ARG A 89 2.35 6.67 -23.63
CA ARG A 89 1.64 7.43 -22.60
C ARG A 89 0.47 6.61 -22.04
N GLN A 90 -0.40 6.11 -22.89
CA GLN A 90 -1.60 5.42 -22.43
C GLN A 90 -1.94 4.22 -23.31
N ILE A 91 -2.22 3.10 -22.66
CA ILE A 91 -2.75 1.89 -23.27
C ILE A 91 -4.06 1.55 -22.56
N GLU A 92 -5.16 1.47 -23.30
CA GLU A 92 -6.47 1.11 -22.76
C GLU A 92 -6.67 -0.40 -22.66
N GLY A 93 -6.04 -1.18 -23.53
CA GLY A 93 -6.06 -2.65 -23.49
C GLY A 93 -4.88 -3.26 -22.74
N ASP A 94 -4.59 -4.51 -23.09
CA ASP A 94 -3.47 -5.28 -22.54
C ASP A 94 -2.17 -4.97 -23.29
N ILE A 95 -1.03 -5.20 -22.64
CA ILE A 95 0.29 -5.16 -23.29
C ILE A 95 1.06 -6.47 -23.15
N SER A 96 1.59 -6.94 -24.27
CA SER A 96 2.59 -8.01 -24.36
C SER A 96 3.85 -7.47 -25.03
N ALA A 97 4.97 -7.45 -24.33
CA ALA A 97 6.25 -7.04 -24.90
C ALA A 97 7.32 -8.12 -24.71
N ARG A 98 8.00 -8.47 -25.81
CA ARG A 98 9.06 -9.48 -25.85
C ARG A 98 10.34 -8.92 -26.42
N ASP A 99 11.48 -9.21 -25.79
CA ASP A 99 12.80 -8.82 -26.30
C ASP A 99 12.90 -7.30 -26.54
N VAL A 100 12.34 -6.53 -25.60
CA VAL A 100 12.37 -5.06 -25.64
C VAL A 100 13.40 -4.56 -24.64
N GLN A 101 14.40 -3.81 -25.11
CA GLN A 101 15.49 -3.38 -24.21
C GLN A 101 15.00 -2.36 -23.19
N THR A 102 14.27 -1.32 -23.60
CA THR A 102 13.66 -0.34 -22.69
C THR A 102 12.18 -0.17 -22.98
N PHE A 103 11.33 -0.31 -21.95
CA PHE A 103 9.90 -0.03 -22.03
C PHE A 103 9.48 0.96 -20.94
N GLU A 104 8.80 2.04 -21.32
CA GLU A 104 8.24 3.02 -20.40
C GLU A 104 6.75 3.24 -20.69
N SER A 105 5.92 3.27 -19.64
CA SER A 105 4.52 3.66 -19.75
C SER A 105 3.99 4.47 -18.57
N ASP A 106 3.15 5.48 -18.82
CA ASP A 106 2.45 6.16 -17.73
C ASP A 106 1.31 5.27 -17.19
N SER A 107 0.45 4.77 -18.07
CA SER A 107 -0.71 3.97 -17.66
C SER A 107 -1.03 2.83 -18.64
N VAL A 108 -1.34 1.66 -18.08
CA VAL A 108 -1.90 0.50 -18.77
C VAL A 108 -3.19 0.12 -18.04
N HIS A 109 -4.33 0.18 -18.73
CA HIS A 109 -5.63 -0.11 -18.11
C HIS A 109 -5.98 -1.62 -18.12
N GLY A 110 -5.29 -2.42 -18.94
CA GLY A 110 -5.37 -3.88 -18.94
C GLY A 110 -4.23 -4.56 -18.18
N ASP A 111 -3.95 -5.80 -18.58
CA ASP A 111 -2.84 -6.62 -18.09
C ASP A 111 -1.52 -6.24 -18.77
N ALA A 112 -0.40 -6.43 -18.07
CA ALA A 112 0.93 -6.19 -18.62
C ALA A 112 1.83 -7.43 -18.52
N SER A 113 2.34 -7.89 -19.66
CA SER A 113 3.21 -9.06 -19.77
C SER A 113 4.52 -8.71 -20.47
N PHE A 114 5.65 -8.88 -19.77
CA PHE A 114 6.98 -8.63 -20.28
C PHE A 114 7.83 -9.90 -20.28
N THR A 115 8.53 -10.14 -21.38
CA THR A 115 9.44 -11.28 -21.53
C THR A 115 10.77 -10.82 -22.12
N LYS A 116 11.89 -11.16 -21.47
CA LYS A 116 13.25 -10.83 -21.98
C LYS A 116 13.45 -9.32 -22.17
N SER A 117 13.13 -8.54 -21.15
CA SER A 117 13.32 -7.09 -21.18
C SER A 117 14.50 -6.67 -20.32
N ALA A 118 15.13 -5.52 -20.59
CA ALA A 118 16.19 -5.00 -19.71
C ALA A 118 15.63 -3.98 -18.72
N LYS A 119 15.08 -2.88 -19.20
CA LYS A 119 14.57 -1.79 -18.36
C LYS A 119 13.07 -1.63 -18.54
N LEU A 120 12.32 -1.70 -17.44
CA LEU A 120 10.87 -1.49 -17.40
C LEU A 120 10.55 -0.35 -16.42
N SER A 121 9.79 0.64 -16.87
CA SER A 121 9.32 1.75 -16.02
C SER A 121 7.84 2.02 -16.28
N LEU A 122 6.96 1.60 -15.38
CA LEU A 122 5.51 1.80 -15.52
C LEU A 122 4.94 2.54 -14.32
N ALA A 123 4.08 3.54 -14.51
CA ALA A 123 3.45 4.18 -13.37
C ALA A 123 2.26 3.35 -12.85
N ASN A 124 1.26 3.08 -13.67
CA ASN A 124 0.07 2.34 -13.22
C ASN A 124 -0.28 1.20 -14.17
N ILE A 125 -0.64 0.07 -13.57
CA ILE A 125 -1.21 -1.10 -14.25
C ILE A 125 -2.51 -1.43 -13.53
N ASP A 126 -3.64 -1.33 -14.23
CA ASP A 126 -4.95 -1.58 -13.62
C ASP A 126 -5.29 -3.09 -13.54
N GLY A 127 -4.69 -3.91 -14.42
CA GLY A 127 -4.79 -5.37 -14.39
C GLY A 127 -3.60 -6.05 -13.68
N ASP A 128 -3.30 -7.26 -14.14
CA ASP A 128 -2.21 -8.10 -13.63
C ASP A 128 -0.87 -7.77 -14.29
N LEU A 129 0.22 -8.00 -13.56
CA LEU A 129 1.59 -7.89 -14.04
C LEU A 129 2.25 -9.27 -14.15
N LYS A 130 2.82 -9.57 -15.31
CA LYS A 130 3.66 -10.76 -15.54
C LYS A 130 5.02 -10.34 -16.09
N ILE A 131 6.11 -10.72 -15.42
CA ILE A 131 7.47 -10.47 -15.87
C ILE A 131 8.26 -11.79 -15.87
N TYR A 132 8.84 -12.12 -17.02
CA TYR A 132 9.70 -13.27 -17.20
C TYR A 132 11.04 -12.82 -17.80
N GLU A 133 12.15 -13.09 -17.12
CA GLU A 133 13.51 -12.72 -17.55
C GLU A 133 13.67 -11.20 -17.75
N ASN A 134 13.88 -10.47 -16.65
CA ASN A 134 14.37 -9.10 -16.68
C ASN A 134 15.87 -9.05 -16.36
N THR A 135 16.64 -8.41 -17.24
CA THR A 135 18.11 -8.41 -17.18
C THR A 135 18.73 -7.22 -16.45
N ASP A 136 17.94 -6.21 -16.08
CA ASP A 136 18.45 -4.98 -15.45
C ASP A 136 17.51 -4.46 -14.36
N THR A 137 16.55 -3.60 -14.71
CA THR A 137 15.78 -2.84 -13.71
C THR A 137 14.29 -2.81 -14.05
N VAL A 138 13.45 -2.99 -13.04
CA VAL A 138 11.98 -2.89 -13.09
C VAL A 138 11.53 -1.87 -12.06
N VAL A 139 10.88 -0.80 -12.50
CA VAL A 139 10.25 0.20 -11.63
C VAL A 139 8.78 0.30 -11.97
N ILE A 140 7.92 -0.08 -11.03
CA ILE A 140 6.48 -0.02 -11.18
C ILE A 140 5.90 0.71 -9.98
N LYS A 141 5.04 1.71 -10.19
CA LYS A 141 4.46 2.42 -9.05
C LYS A 141 3.27 1.65 -8.47
N ASN A 142 2.26 1.35 -9.26
CA ASN A 142 1.07 0.63 -8.80
C ASN A 142 0.69 -0.52 -9.73
N VAL A 143 0.38 -1.67 -9.13
CA VAL A 143 -0.28 -2.81 -9.77
C VAL A 143 -1.59 -3.05 -9.03
N ASN A 144 -2.72 -2.88 -9.72
CA ASN A 144 -4.04 -3.05 -9.10
C ASN A 144 -4.48 -4.53 -9.03
N GLY A 145 -3.99 -5.39 -9.93
CA GLY A 145 -4.18 -6.84 -9.87
C GLY A 145 -3.02 -7.57 -9.18
N ASP A 146 -2.79 -8.81 -9.64
CA ASP A 146 -1.72 -9.68 -9.14
C ASP A 146 -0.41 -9.45 -9.88
N ALA A 147 0.72 -9.68 -9.21
CA ALA A 147 2.06 -9.55 -9.80
C ALA A 147 2.81 -10.89 -9.76
N LYS A 148 3.15 -11.42 -10.94
CA LYS A 148 3.98 -12.62 -11.09
C LYS A 148 5.30 -12.27 -11.77
N ILE A 149 6.40 -12.44 -11.04
CA ILE A 149 7.74 -12.02 -11.46
C ILE A 149 8.71 -13.18 -11.34
N SER A 150 9.52 -13.36 -12.38
CA SER A 150 10.51 -14.43 -12.43
C SER A 150 11.77 -13.95 -13.12
N GLN A 151 12.93 -14.25 -12.52
CA GLN A 151 14.25 -13.89 -13.02
C GLN A 151 14.37 -12.38 -13.22
N ALA A 152 14.27 -11.61 -12.15
CA ALA A 152 14.42 -10.15 -12.18
C ALA A 152 15.59 -9.71 -11.29
N HIS A 153 16.33 -8.71 -11.77
CA HIS A 153 17.39 -8.07 -11.00
C HIS A 153 16.79 -6.97 -10.11
N ASN A 154 17.05 -5.70 -10.40
CA ASN A 154 16.60 -4.62 -9.52
C ASN A 154 15.09 -4.42 -9.66
N LEU A 155 14.34 -4.79 -8.62
CA LEU A 155 12.88 -4.74 -8.66
C LEU A 155 12.37 -3.69 -7.68
N THR A 156 11.57 -2.75 -8.17
CA THR A 156 10.85 -1.82 -7.33
C THR A 156 9.39 -1.76 -7.71
N ILE A 157 8.53 -2.11 -6.75
CA ILE A 157 7.09 -1.97 -6.86
C ILE A 157 6.60 -1.23 -5.62
N ILE A 158 5.90 -0.10 -5.77
CA ILE A 158 5.39 0.57 -4.57
C ILE A 158 4.19 -0.23 -4.04
N ASN A 159 3.11 -0.34 -4.81
CA ASN A 159 1.91 -1.04 -4.34
C ASN A 159 1.52 -2.17 -5.27
N VAL A 160 1.21 -3.33 -4.68
CA VAL A 160 0.48 -4.43 -5.29
C VAL A 160 -0.82 -4.61 -4.52
N ASN A 161 -1.97 -4.41 -5.18
CA ASN A 161 -3.27 -4.51 -4.54
C ASN A 161 -3.83 -5.95 -4.54
N GLY A 162 -3.29 -6.84 -5.37
CA GLY A 162 -3.51 -8.28 -5.31
C GLY A 162 -2.37 -9.03 -4.63
N ASP A 163 -2.09 -10.23 -5.13
CA ASP A 163 -1.03 -11.13 -4.66
C ASP A 163 0.29 -10.88 -5.40
N LEU A 164 1.42 -11.14 -4.73
CA LEU A 164 2.76 -11.06 -5.30
C LEU A 164 3.45 -12.44 -5.28
N SER A 165 3.79 -12.96 -6.45
CA SER A 165 4.62 -14.15 -6.61
C SER A 165 5.91 -13.80 -7.34
N ALA A 166 7.00 -13.62 -6.61
CA ALA A 166 8.29 -13.24 -7.16
C ALA A 166 9.37 -14.30 -6.87
N SER A 167 10.00 -14.79 -7.93
CA SER A 167 10.99 -15.89 -7.88
C SER A 167 12.24 -15.54 -8.68
N ASP A 168 13.36 -16.17 -8.32
CA ASP A 168 14.67 -15.90 -8.93
C ASP A 168 14.99 -14.40 -8.96
N LEU A 169 14.76 -13.72 -7.84
CA LEU A 169 15.12 -12.31 -7.67
C LEU A 169 16.62 -12.15 -7.37
N PHE A 170 17.21 -11.09 -7.89
CA PHE A 170 18.62 -10.72 -7.69
C PHE A 170 18.74 -9.24 -7.35
N GLY A 171 19.91 -8.78 -6.90
CA GLY A 171 20.14 -7.34 -6.72
C GLY A 171 19.25 -6.71 -5.64
N ASP A 172 18.88 -5.44 -5.83
CA ASP A 172 18.14 -4.66 -4.83
C ASP A 172 16.63 -4.73 -5.09
N VAL A 173 15.85 -5.08 -4.06
CA VAL A 173 14.41 -5.30 -4.15
C VAL A 173 13.68 -4.38 -3.19
N ALA A 174 12.74 -3.59 -3.69
CA ALA A 174 11.82 -2.79 -2.89
C ALA A 174 10.38 -3.04 -3.29
N ILE A 175 9.64 -3.73 -2.42
CA ILE A 175 8.20 -3.82 -2.50
C ILE A 175 7.65 -3.17 -1.25
N THR A 176 6.89 -2.08 -1.38
CA THR A 176 6.40 -1.35 -0.21
C THR A 176 5.20 -2.06 0.41
N ARG A 177 4.13 -2.25 -0.35
CA ARG A 177 2.89 -2.84 0.17
C ARG A 177 2.34 -3.90 -0.79
N VAL A 178 1.93 -5.03 -0.23
CA VAL A 178 1.15 -6.07 -0.90
C VAL A 178 -0.14 -6.25 -0.10
N SER A 179 -1.29 -6.13 -0.75
CA SER A 179 -2.59 -6.20 -0.06
C SER A 179 -3.14 -7.63 0.03
N GLY A 180 -2.66 -8.54 -0.81
CA GLY A 180 -2.89 -9.97 -0.71
C GLY A 180 -1.69 -10.71 -0.08
N ASP A 181 -1.40 -11.89 -0.62
CA ASP A 181 -0.30 -12.74 -0.19
C ASP A 181 0.99 -12.44 -0.97
N ALA A 182 2.14 -12.66 -0.34
CA ALA A 182 3.45 -12.44 -0.97
C ALA A 182 4.35 -13.68 -0.87
N THR A 183 4.94 -14.08 -1.99
CA THR A 183 6.03 -15.06 -2.03
C THR A 183 7.25 -14.41 -2.67
N LEU A 184 8.36 -14.34 -1.93
CA LEU A 184 9.65 -13.83 -2.43
C LEU A 184 10.72 -14.92 -2.36
N ARG A 185 11.38 -15.18 -3.50
CA ARG A 185 12.50 -16.12 -3.59
C ARG A 185 13.63 -15.56 -4.46
N GLY A 186 14.87 -15.81 -4.04
CA GLY A 186 16.04 -15.43 -4.84
C GLY A 186 17.26 -15.04 -4.02
N ALA A 187 18.31 -14.60 -4.71
CA ALA A 187 19.54 -14.10 -4.12
C ALA A 187 19.50 -12.56 -4.03
N ILE A 188 18.63 -12.06 -3.15
CA ILE A 188 18.39 -10.63 -2.95
C ILE A 188 19.56 -10.01 -2.16
N LYS A 189 20.16 -8.97 -2.73
CA LYS A 189 21.26 -8.22 -2.13
C LYS A 189 20.80 -7.31 -0.99
N SER A 190 19.73 -6.56 -1.25
CA SER A 190 19.10 -5.66 -0.29
C SER A 190 17.58 -5.73 -0.45
N LEU A 191 16.86 -5.76 0.66
CA LEU A 191 15.40 -5.77 0.69
C LEU A 191 14.92 -4.56 1.48
N ALA A 192 14.19 -3.66 0.83
CA ALA A 192 13.50 -2.59 1.55
C ALA A 192 12.39 -3.19 2.45
N PRO A 193 11.98 -2.49 3.51
CA PRO A 193 10.88 -2.95 4.37
C PRO A 193 9.63 -3.24 3.54
N ILE A 194 9.10 -4.46 3.69
CA ILE A 194 7.87 -4.90 3.01
C ILE A 194 6.74 -5.06 4.03
N HIS A 195 5.56 -4.58 3.66
CA HIS A 195 4.32 -4.82 4.39
C HIS A 195 3.35 -5.67 3.55
N VAL A 196 2.86 -6.75 4.13
CA VAL A 196 1.95 -7.70 3.50
C VAL A 196 0.69 -7.80 4.36
N ASP A 197 -0.47 -7.55 3.77
CA ASP A 197 -1.73 -7.66 4.50
C ASP A 197 -2.20 -9.12 4.64
N GLY A 198 -1.81 -10.01 3.73
CA GLY A 198 -2.03 -11.46 3.81
C GLY A 198 -0.82 -12.23 4.36
N ASP A 199 -0.59 -13.40 3.79
CA ASP A 199 0.48 -14.32 4.17
C ASP A 199 1.79 -14.00 3.45
N LEU A 200 2.93 -14.23 4.10
CA LEU A 200 4.25 -13.97 3.54
C LEU A 200 5.14 -15.21 3.56
N LYS A 201 5.59 -15.62 2.38
CA LYS A 201 6.58 -16.67 2.19
C LYS A 201 7.93 -16.11 1.75
N LEU A 202 8.94 -16.24 2.60
CA LEU A 202 10.30 -15.78 2.33
C LEU A 202 11.26 -16.96 2.15
N GLY A 203 11.80 -17.11 0.94
CA GLY A 203 12.85 -18.09 0.62
C GLY A 203 14.01 -17.43 -0.10
N ILE A 204 14.73 -16.56 0.61
CA ILE A 204 15.81 -15.74 0.05
C ILE A 204 17.17 -16.19 0.57
N ASN A 205 18.23 -15.84 -0.16
CA ASN A 205 19.60 -15.99 0.32
C ASN A 205 19.93 -14.86 1.30
N TRP A 206 20.31 -15.22 2.52
CA TRP A 206 20.59 -14.26 3.60
C TRP A 206 22.05 -13.81 3.54
N LEU A 207 22.30 -12.62 3.00
CA LEU A 207 23.66 -12.09 2.88
C LEU A 207 24.17 -11.55 4.23
N PRO A 208 25.45 -11.77 4.57
CA PRO A 208 26.07 -11.22 5.77
C PRO A 208 25.94 -9.70 5.85
N GLU A 209 25.87 -9.17 7.07
CA GLU A 209 25.81 -7.74 7.42
C GLU A 209 24.56 -7.00 6.90
N GLN A 210 23.60 -7.72 6.31
CA GLN A 210 22.34 -7.14 5.88
C GLN A 210 21.26 -7.22 6.95
N VAL A 211 20.39 -6.20 6.97
CA VAL A 211 19.19 -6.13 7.81
C VAL A 211 17.97 -6.13 6.92
N TYR A 212 17.24 -7.24 6.96
CA TYR A 212 15.97 -7.45 6.29
C TYR A 212 14.83 -7.08 7.24
N ARG A 213 13.79 -6.42 6.73
CA ARG A 213 12.60 -6.05 7.50
C ARG A 213 11.34 -6.48 6.76
N ALA A 214 10.46 -7.18 7.45
CA ALA A 214 9.17 -7.59 6.90
C ALA A 214 8.08 -7.56 7.97
N SER A 215 6.87 -7.27 7.54
CA SER A 215 5.67 -7.41 8.38
C SER A 215 4.56 -8.07 7.58
N ALA A 216 3.85 -9.00 8.21
CA ALA A 216 2.68 -9.67 7.65
C ALA A 216 1.52 -9.64 8.66
N ASN A 217 0.30 -9.33 8.20
CA ASN A 217 -0.88 -9.48 9.05
C ASN A 217 -1.44 -10.91 9.03
N GLY A 218 -1.04 -11.74 8.06
CA GLY A 218 -1.30 -13.18 8.03
C GLY A 218 -0.15 -14.00 8.60
N ASP A 219 -0.03 -15.22 8.10
CA ASP A 219 0.99 -16.19 8.47
C ASP A 219 2.31 -15.94 7.73
N VAL A 220 3.43 -16.29 8.36
CA VAL A 220 4.75 -16.22 7.73
C VAL A 220 5.36 -17.60 7.59
N VAL A 221 5.80 -17.93 6.37
CA VAL A 221 6.61 -19.11 6.10
C VAL A 221 8.04 -18.66 5.77
N LEU A 222 8.96 -18.92 6.69
CA LEU A 222 10.39 -18.65 6.50
C LEU A 222 11.10 -19.91 6.03
N GLU A 223 11.67 -19.88 4.83
CA GLU A 223 12.54 -20.94 4.32
C GLU A 223 14.00 -20.56 4.51
N VAL A 224 14.70 -21.33 5.34
CA VAL A 224 16.10 -21.09 5.72
C VAL A 224 16.95 -22.25 5.20
N ALA A 225 18.03 -21.94 4.47
CA ALA A 225 18.98 -22.93 4.02
C ALA A 225 19.80 -23.49 5.20
N ASP A 226 20.29 -24.73 5.08
CA ASP A 226 21.04 -25.40 6.15
C ASP A 226 22.36 -24.71 6.53
N ASP A 227 22.92 -23.93 5.60
CA ASP A 227 24.16 -23.17 5.75
C ASP A 227 23.92 -21.66 6.00
N ALA A 228 22.68 -21.24 6.27
CA ALA A 228 22.35 -19.84 6.50
C ALA A 228 22.99 -19.27 7.78
N ASN A 229 23.47 -18.03 7.70
CA ASN A 229 23.96 -17.25 8.85
C ASN A 229 22.97 -16.13 9.18
N LEU A 230 21.82 -16.46 9.73
CA LEU A 230 20.68 -15.56 9.94
C LEU A 230 20.34 -15.41 11.43
N SER A 231 20.05 -14.20 11.88
CA SER A 231 19.41 -13.92 13.17
C SER A 231 18.01 -13.35 12.91
N VAL A 232 16.97 -14.04 13.35
CA VAL A 232 15.59 -13.57 13.26
C VAL A 232 15.15 -13.03 14.61
N ASN A 233 14.72 -11.78 14.65
CA ASN A 233 14.12 -11.16 15.82
C ASN A 233 12.75 -10.60 15.43
N GLY A 234 11.76 -10.77 16.31
CA GLY A 234 10.43 -10.34 15.95
C GLY A 234 9.38 -10.59 17.01
N PHE A 235 8.16 -10.17 16.69
CA PHE A 235 6.97 -10.49 17.46
C PHE A 235 6.05 -11.34 16.59
N VAL A 236 5.59 -12.46 17.16
CA VAL A 236 4.60 -13.34 16.53
C VAL A 236 3.40 -13.41 17.46
N GLN A 237 2.24 -13.03 16.98
CA GLN A 237 1.01 -13.08 17.77
C GLN A 237 0.36 -14.49 17.78
N GLY A 238 0.60 -15.28 16.73
CA GLY A 238 0.22 -16.69 16.65
C GLY A 238 1.32 -17.66 17.11
N ASP A 239 1.16 -18.92 16.72
CA ASP A 239 2.04 -20.02 17.13
C ASP A 239 3.32 -20.07 16.28
N VAL A 240 4.42 -20.53 16.88
CA VAL A 240 5.70 -20.69 16.19
C VAL A 240 6.01 -22.18 16.02
N SER A 241 6.11 -22.63 14.77
CA SER A 241 6.34 -24.03 14.40
C SER A 241 7.61 -24.22 13.57
N GLY A 242 8.16 -25.45 13.59
CA GLY A 242 9.29 -25.85 12.73
C GLY A 242 10.66 -25.97 13.41
N MET A 243 10.80 -25.48 14.65
CA MET A 243 12.06 -25.55 15.41
C MET A 243 11.83 -25.90 16.90
N GLY A 244 10.75 -26.64 17.18
CA GLY A 244 10.18 -26.89 18.51
C GLY A 244 8.96 -26.02 18.77
N ASP A 245 7.89 -26.58 19.34
CA ASP A 245 6.66 -25.85 19.63
C ASP A 245 6.96 -24.67 20.57
N ARG A 246 6.67 -23.45 20.13
CA ARG A 246 6.90 -22.22 20.89
C ARG A 246 5.61 -21.44 21.05
N GLU A 247 5.43 -20.88 22.23
CA GLU A 247 4.31 -20.01 22.55
C GLU A 247 4.43 -18.67 21.79
N PRO A 248 3.30 -18.01 21.48
CA PRO A 248 3.26 -16.68 20.91
C PRO A 248 4.10 -15.65 21.70
N GLY A 249 4.65 -14.66 21.00
CA GLY A 249 5.31 -13.51 21.58
C GLY A 249 6.61 -13.12 20.89
N SER A 250 7.54 -12.53 21.66
CA SER A 250 8.84 -12.13 21.14
C SER A 250 9.72 -13.35 20.85
N ILE A 251 10.19 -13.47 19.62
CA ILE A 251 11.12 -14.50 19.18
C ILE A 251 12.52 -13.94 18.94
N SER A 252 13.52 -14.77 19.23
CA SER A 252 14.90 -14.53 18.84
C SER A 252 15.54 -15.88 18.50
N LEU A 253 15.90 -16.05 17.24
CA LEU A 253 16.42 -17.29 16.66
C LEU A 253 17.70 -16.98 15.89
N THR A 254 18.68 -17.89 15.94
CA THR A 254 19.95 -17.71 15.24
C THR A 254 20.40 -19.00 14.55
N TRP A 255 20.72 -18.88 13.26
CA TRP A 255 21.36 -19.87 12.42
C TRP A 255 22.81 -19.47 12.19
N GLY A 256 23.72 -20.44 12.28
CA GLY A 256 25.15 -20.22 12.12
C GLY A 256 25.67 -19.11 13.05
N THR A 257 26.34 -18.11 12.46
CA THR A 257 26.90 -16.96 13.18
C THR A 257 25.94 -15.78 13.33
N GLY A 258 24.77 -15.81 12.67
CA GLY A 258 23.80 -14.71 12.70
C GLY A 258 24.29 -13.41 12.06
N THR A 259 25.14 -13.48 11.03
CA THR A 259 25.69 -12.29 10.35
C THR A 259 24.64 -11.49 9.59
N ALA A 260 23.60 -12.14 9.06
CA ALA A 260 22.42 -11.49 8.52
C ALA A 260 21.37 -11.30 9.63
N ARG A 261 20.58 -10.23 9.58
CA ARG A 261 19.49 -9.98 10.53
C ARG A 261 18.16 -9.85 9.82
N LEU A 262 17.13 -10.53 10.29
CA LEU A 262 15.74 -10.35 9.89
C LEU A 262 14.94 -9.84 11.08
N GLU A 263 14.31 -8.69 10.88
CA GLU A 263 13.31 -8.12 11.77
C GLU A 263 11.93 -8.43 11.20
N LEU A 264 11.12 -9.15 11.97
CA LEU A 264 9.84 -9.68 11.50
C LEU A 264 8.71 -9.33 12.46
N ASN A 265 7.58 -8.87 11.93
CA ASN A 265 6.33 -8.76 12.68
C ASN A 265 5.27 -9.64 12.03
N VAL A 266 4.68 -10.54 12.80
CA VAL A 266 3.69 -11.52 12.33
C VAL A 266 2.47 -11.45 13.22
N GLN A 267 1.31 -11.12 12.65
CA GLN A 267 0.04 -11.17 13.39
C GLN A 267 -0.57 -12.60 13.40
N GLY A 268 -0.27 -13.42 12.38
CA GLY A 268 -0.63 -14.84 12.34
C GLY A 268 0.45 -15.75 12.94
N ASP A 269 0.56 -16.95 12.38
CA ASP A 269 1.50 -17.99 12.77
C ASP A 269 2.84 -17.85 12.04
N LEU A 270 3.93 -18.28 12.67
CA LEU A 270 5.24 -18.38 12.04
C LEU A 270 5.63 -19.84 11.84
N SER A 271 5.77 -20.26 10.58
CA SER A 271 6.31 -21.57 10.21
C SER A 271 7.72 -21.44 9.66
N ILE A 272 8.67 -22.12 10.27
CA ILE A 272 10.06 -22.12 9.82
C ILE A 272 10.38 -23.46 9.19
N ARG A 273 10.93 -23.44 7.97
CA ARG A 273 11.27 -24.63 7.18
C ARG A 273 12.73 -24.61 6.78
N GLY A 274 13.45 -25.70 7.07
CA GLY A 274 14.87 -25.85 6.74
C GLY A 274 15.81 -25.23 7.78
N GLY A 275 17.06 -25.70 7.81
CA GLY A 275 18.12 -25.21 8.69
C GLY A 275 17.95 -25.54 10.17
N ALA A 276 18.87 -26.32 10.72
CA ALA A 276 18.92 -26.54 12.16
C ALA A 276 19.46 -25.29 12.88
N ALA A 277 18.58 -24.45 13.43
CA ALA A 277 18.96 -23.31 14.26
C ALA A 277 19.82 -23.75 15.47
N SER A 278 20.87 -22.99 15.77
CA SER A 278 21.67 -23.21 16.98
C SER A 278 20.93 -22.59 18.18
N HIS A 279 20.75 -23.38 19.23
CA HIS A 279 19.91 -23.02 20.36
C HIS A 279 20.57 -21.92 21.21
N SER A 280 20.13 -20.68 21.10
CA SER A 280 20.34 -19.68 22.16
C SER A 280 19.15 -19.71 23.12
N HIS A 281 19.42 -20.03 24.39
CA HIS A 281 18.45 -19.97 25.49
C HIS A 281 17.77 -18.58 25.56
N SER A 282 16.50 -18.50 25.17
CA SER A 282 15.63 -17.43 25.65
C SER A 282 15.23 -17.78 27.08
N LYS A 283 15.90 -17.18 28.07
CA LYS A 283 15.30 -17.07 29.41
C LYS A 283 13.98 -16.33 29.21
N SER A 284 12.89 -16.90 29.71
CA SER A 284 11.69 -16.13 30.02
C SER A 284 12.09 -15.07 31.04
N VAL A 285 12.43 -13.87 30.55
CA VAL A 285 12.60 -12.70 31.40
C VAL A 285 11.19 -12.29 31.80
N GLY A 286 10.76 -12.81 32.94
CA GLY A 286 9.65 -12.22 33.67
C GLY A 286 9.92 -10.72 33.86
N GLY A 287 8.96 -9.91 33.44
CA GLY A 287 8.76 -8.53 33.85
C GLY A 287 10.02 -7.71 34.13
N THR A 288 10.79 -7.37 33.09
CA THR A 288 11.69 -6.20 33.16
C THR A 288 11.79 -5.56 31.77
N SER A 289 10.83 -4.67 31.51
CA SER A 289 10.93 -3.45 30.67
C SER A 289 12.04 -3.43 29.60
N TRP A 290 11.78 -4.03 28.44
CA TRP A 290 12.35 -3.57 27.17
C TRP A 290 11.43 -2.49 26.59
N ASN A 291 11.42 -1.32 27.22
CA ASN A 291 10.79 -0.12 26.68
C ASN A 291 11.77 0.58 25.73
N THR A 292 12.10 -0.09 24.62
CA THR A 292 12.83 0.51 23.50
C THR A 292 11.90 0.48 22.29
N ASN A 293 10.79 1.20 22.37
CA ASN A 293 10.01 1.71 21.23
C ASN A 293 10.01 0.81 19.96
N TRP A 294 9.47 -0.42 20.05
CA TRP A 294 9.21 -1.29 18.89
C TRP A 294 7.92 -0.89 18.16
N ASN A 295 7.62 0.41 18.14
CA ASN A 295 6.54 0.98 17.35
C ASN A 295 7.20 1.64 16.13
N TRP A 296 7.54 0.80 15.15
CA TRP A 296 7.80 1.29 13.79
C TRP A 296 6.51 1.94 13.31
N ASN A 297 6.42 3.26 13.44
CA ASN A 297 5.28 4.00 12.93
C ASN A 297 5.39 4.07 11.40
N ASN A 298 4.23 4.21 10.73
CA ASN A 298 4.15 4.39 9.28
C ASN A 298 5.13 5.46 8.76
N ASP A 299 5.51 6.45 9.58
CA ASP A 299 6.44 7.50 9.22
C ASP A 299 7.90 7.04 9.05
N ASP A 300 8.38 6.12 9.89
CA ASP A 300 9.75 5.58 9.78
C ASP A 300 9.85 4.56 8.64
N PHE A 301 8.77 3.81 8.42
CA PHE A 301 8.58 2.97 7.23
C PHE A 301 8.58 3.83 5.95
N ASN A 302 7.76 4.88 5.91
CA ASN A 302 7.70 5.82 4.78
C ASN A 302 9.01 6.59 4.60
N ARG A 303 9.83 6.77 5.64
CA ARG A 303 11.15 7.40 5.53
C ARG A 303 12.17 6.43 4.96
N ALA A 304 12.27 5.21 5.49
CA ALA A 304 13.15 4.17 4.96
C ALA A 304 12.84 3.84 3.49
N ILE A 305 11.56 3.84 3.12
CA ILE A 305 11.14 3.65 1.73
C ILE A 305 11.45 4.87 0.88
N ARG A 306 11.24 6.09 1.39
CA ARG A 306 11.65 7.31 0.68
C ARG A 306 13.14 7.38 0.45
N ASP A 307 13.96 7.09 1.45
CA ASP A 307 15.42 7.12 1.33
C ASP A 307 15.89 6.07 0.29
N PHE A 308 15.36 4.84 0.36
CA PHE A 308 15.64 3.79 -0.63
C PHE A 308 15.12 4.13 -2.04
N THR A 309 13.89 4.66 -2.13
CA THR A 309 13.30 5.07 -3.42
C THR A 309 13.92 6.35 -3.96
N ASP A 310 14.51 7.22 -3.14
CA ASP A 310 15.22 8.43 -3.58
C ASP A 310 16.63 8.10 -4.07
N ASP A 311 17.31 7.15 -3.43
CA ASP A 311 18.55 6.54 -3.91
C ASP A 311 18.31 5.82 -5.24
N LEU A 312 17.22 5.07 -5.38
CA LEU A 312 16.85 4.41 -6.64
C LEU A 312 16.31 5.39 -7.68
N ALA A 313 15.55 6.41 -7.27
CA ALA A 313 15.05 7.46 -8.15
C ALA A 313 16.17 8.39 -8.59
N SER A 314 17.32 8.45 -7.92
CA SER A 314 18.51 9.10 -8.47
C SER A 314 18.98 8.39 -9.74
N MET A 315 19.04 7.05 -9.71
CA MET A 315 19.33 6.22 -10.88
C MET A 315 18.22 6.34 -11.94
N GLY A 316 16.94 6.33 -11.53
CA GLY A 316 15.80 6.55 -12.43
C GLY A 316 15.77 7.96 -13.05
N ARG A 317 16.18 8.99 -12.30
CA ARG A 317 16.30 10.38 -12.76
C ARG A 317 17.42 10.53 -13.77
N ASP A 318 18.52 9.80 -13.64
CA ASP A 318 19.61 9.80 -14.63
C ASP A 318 19.15 9.16 -15.94
N ILE A 319 18.36 8.09 -15.88
CA ILE A 319 17.71 7.48 -17.05
C ILE A 319 16.71 8.45 -17.69
N ALA A 320 15.82 9.04 -16.88
CA ALA A 320 14.85 10.03 -17.33
C ALA A 320 15.48 11.37 -17.76
N ALA A 321 16.70 11.69 -17.32
CA ALA A 321 17.45 12.88 -17.71
C ALA A 321 18.15 12.68 -19.06
N GLN A 322 18.86 11.57 -19.24
CA GLN A 322 19.43 11.18 -20.55
C GLN A 322 18.33 11.09 -21.63
N PHE A 323 17.14 10.63 -21.26
CA PHE A 323 16.01 10.56 -22.18
C PHE A 323 15.24 11.87 -22.33
N ARG A 324 15.14 12.73 -21.29
CA ARG A 324 14.62 14.11 -21.47
C ARG A 324 15.50 14.93 -22.37
N GLU A 325 16.80 14.66 -22.40
CA GLU A 325 17.75 15.25 -23.35
C GLU A 325 17.45 14.76 -24.77
N MET A 326 17.32 13.43 -24.98
CA MET A 326 16.96 12.84 -26.28
C MET A 326 15.53 13.20 -26.76
N SER A 327 14.57 13.36 -25.84
CA SER A 327 13.18 13.77 -26.10
C SER A 327 13.02 15.27 -26.27
N ARG A 328 13.93 16.09 -25.72
CA ARG A 328 14.00 17.53 -25.98
C ARG A 328 14.42 17.78 -27.42
N ASP A 329 15.42 17.04 -27.91
CA ASP A 329 15.84 17.10 -29.31
C ASP A 329 14.69 16.78 -30.28
N TRP A 330 13.74 15.91 -29.87
CA TRP A 330 12.53 15.62 -30.65
C TRP A 330 11.43 16.71 -30.53
N ARG A 331 11.23 17.30 -29.33
CA ARG A 331 10.29 18.44 -29.13
C ARG A 331 10.73 19.71 -29.87
N ASP A 332 12.03 19.89 -30.06
CA ASP A 332 12.61 21.06 -30.71
C ASP A 332 12.53 20.99 -32.26
N GLY A 333 12.13 19.85 -32.82
CA GLY A 333 11.72 19.68 -34.21
C GLY A 333 10.32 20.24 -34.51
N LYS A 334 10.12 21.57 -34.42
CA LYS A 334 8.89 22.32 -34.79
C LYS A 334 7.62 22.02 -33.95
N GLY A 335 7.72 22.06 -32.61
CA GLY A 335 6.57 22.04 -31.69
C GLY A 335 6.04 23.41 -31.20
N GLU A 336 6.48 24.52 -31.79
CA GLU A 336 6.49 25.83 -31.12
C GLU A 336 5.16 26.62 -31.12
N ARG A 337 3.99 25.98 -31.24
CA ARG A 337 2.68 26.65 -31.06
C ARG A 337 1.60 25.80 -30.40
N THR A 338 1.83 24.51 -30.13
CA THR A 338 0.80 23.60 -29.62
C THR A 338 0.87 23.40 -28.11
N ALA A 339 2.04 23.47 -27.47
CA ALA A 339 2.15 23.39 -26.01
C ALA A 339 1.57 24.64 -25.30
N GLU A 340 1.83 25.83 -25.86
CA GLU A 340 1.25 27.09 -25.39
C GLU A 340 -0.28 27.12 -25.61
N ARG A 341 -0.75 26.58 -26.74
CA ARG A 341 -2.18 26.46 -27.06
C ARG A 341 -2.87 25.37 -26.26
N ALA A 342 -2.19 24.30 -25.88
CA ALA A 342 -2.72 23.27 -25.00
C ALA A 342 -2.89 23.82 -23.59
N ARG A 343 -1.90 24.55 -23.06
CA ARG A 343 -2.03 25.26 -21.77
C ARG A 343 -3.13 26.32 -21.80
N GLN A 344 -3.21 27.12 -22.86
CA GLN A 344 -4.32 28.07 -23.02
C GLN A 344 -5.67 27.39 -23.28
N ALA A 345 -5.70 26.20 -23.89
CA ALA A 345 -6.94 25.45 -24.12
C ALA A 345 -7.42 24.75 -22.85
N THR A 346 -6.52 24.23 -22.01
CA THR A 346 -6.85 23.69 -20.69
C THR A 346 -7.28 24.80 -19.74
N GLU A 347 -6.62 25.96 -19.78
CA GLU A 347 -6.99 27.12 -18.96
C GLU A 347 -8.31 27.72 -19.42
N ARG A 348 -8.55 27.86 -20.74
CA ARG A 348 -9.85 28.29 -21.28
C ARG A 348 -10.93 27.22 -21.12
N ALA A 349 -10.60 25.93 -21.09
CA ALA A 349 -11.56 24.86 -20.81
C ALA A 349 -11.93 24.83 -19.32
N ALA A 350 -10.98 25.07 -18.42
CA ALA A 350 -11.24 25.24 -16.99
C ALA A 350 -12.05 26.51 -16.72
N GLU A 351 -11.74 27.63 -17.39
CA GLU A 351 -12.49 28.89 -17.26
C GLU A 351 -13.88 28.79 -17.91
N ARG A 352 -14.03 28.05 -19.02
CA ARG A 352 -15.33 27.74 -19.63
C ARG A 352 -16.12 26.74 -18.80
N ALA A 353 -15.48 25.78 -18.13
CA ALA A 353 -16.14 24.87 -17.19
C ALA A 353 -16.60 25.62 -15.93
N ALA A 354 -15.81 26.57 -15.43
CA ALA A 354 -16.19 27.46 -14.33
C ALA A 354 -17.35 28.40 -14.72
N LYS A 355 -17.32 29.00 -15.92
CA LYS A 355 -18.43 29.82 -16.46
C LYS A 355 -19.66 29.01 -16.88
N ALA A 356 -19.49 27.75 -17.28
CA ALA A 356 -20.57 26.83 -17.62
C ALA A 356 -21.27 26.29 -16.36
N ALA A 357 -20.55 26.10 -15.25
CA ALA A 357 -21.11 25.84 -13.94
C ALA A 357 -21.95 27.03 -13.41
N GLU A 358 -21.68 28.24 -13.91
CA GLU A 358 -22.46 29.45 -13.59
C GLU A 358 -23.71 29.64 -14.48
N ARG A 359 -23.86 28.87 -15.58
CA ARG A 359 -24.90 29.12 -16.60
C ARG A 359 -25.48 27.86 -17.26
N MET A 360 -25.77 26.81 -16.50
CA MET A 360 -26.56 25.70 -17.06
C MET A 360 -27.85 25.42 -16.29
N SER A 361 -28.90 26.11 -16.74
CA SER A 361 -30.27 25.59 -16.68
C SER A 361 -30.39 24.44 -17.68
N VAL A 362 -30.56 23.21 -17.19
CA VAL A 362 -30.87 22.05 -18.03
C VAL A 362 -32.39 21.88 -18.06
N ARG A 363 -32.99 22.04 -19.24
CA ARG A 363 -34.40 21.68 -19.49
C ARG A 363 -34.49 20.16 -19.62
N ILE A 364 -35.35 19.56 -18.81
CA ILE A 364 -35.86 18.19 -19.01
C ILE A 364 -37.40 18.29 -19.02
N ASN A 365 -38.01 17.81 -20.10
CA ASN A 365 -39.45 17.66 -20.33
C ASN A 365 -40.34 18.90 -20.12
N GLU A 366 -40.44 19.70 -21.18
CA GLU A 366 -41.55 20.65 -21.51
C GLU A 366 -42.12 21.57 -20.40
N ARG A 367 -41.41 21.78 -19.29
CA ARG A 367 -41.80 22.78 -18.28
C ARG A 367 -40.64 23.70 -17.92
N GLU A 368 -40.83 24.96 -18.28
CA GLU A 368 -39.90 26.05 -18.00
C GLU A 368 -40.01 26.46 -16.52
N TYR A 369 -38.98 26.13 -15.73
CA TYR A 369 -38.80 26.70 -14.39
C TYR A 369 -37.58 27.62 -14.40
N ARG A 370 -37.80 28.92 -14.17
CA ARG A 370 -36.74 29.88 -13.86
C ARG A 370 -36.29 29.67 -12.41
N PHE A 371 -35.00 29.41 -12.21
CA PHE A 371 -34.40 29.27 -10.88
C PHE A 371 -34.02 30.65 -10.35
N ASP A 372 -34.71 31.12 -9.30
CA ASP A 372 -34.29 32.30 -8.56
C ASP A 372 -33.13 31.94 -7.60
N PRO A 373 -32.05 32.74 -7.57
CA PRO A 373 -30.85 32.48 -6.76
C PRO A 373 -31.14 32.39 -5.25
N GLU A 374 -32.17 33.07 -4.77
CA GLU A 374 -32.59 33.04 -3.36
C GLU A 374 -33.17 31.69 -2.90
N ARG A 375 -33.57 30.82 -3.83
CA ARG A 375 -34.13 29.50 -3.50
C ARG A 375 -33.03 28.45 -3.28
N ILE A 376 -31.91 28.60 -3.99
CA ILE A 376 -30.73 27.74 -3.84
C ILE A 376 -30.06 28.01 -2.49
N GLU A 377 -30.02 29.27 -2.08
CA GLU A 377 -29.45 29.66 -0.78
C GLU A 377 -30.29 29.10 0.38
N ARG A 378 -31.63 29.20 0.31
CA ARG A 378 -32.54 28.56 1.27
C ARG A 378 -32.40 27.04 1.30
N LEU A 379 -32.15 26.40 0.17
CA LEU A 379 -31.97 24.94 0.10
C LEU A 379 -30.61 24.51 0.65
N LYS A 380 -29.55 25.30 0.42
CA LYS A 380 -28.22 25.09 1.02
C LYS A 380 -28.28 25.22 2.54
N GLU A 381 -29.04 26.20 3.02
CA GLU A 381 -29.19 26.46 4.45
C GLU A 381 -30.11 25.42 5.13
N GLN A 382 -31.13 24.93 4.43
CA GLN A 382 -31.97 23.81 4.86
C GLN A 382 -31.20 22.48 4.86
N ALA A 383 -30.34 22.23 3.86
CA ALA A 383 -29.49 21.04 3.80
C ALA A 383 -28.42 21.07 4.90
N LYS A 384 -27.87 22.25 5.21
CA LYS A 384 -26.92 22.44 6.31
C LYS A 384 -27.57 22.19 7.67
N ARG A 385 -28.78 22.73 7.90
CA ARG A 385 -29.57 22.43 9.11
C ARG A 385 -29.93 20.95 9.25
N ALA A 386 -30.33 20.29 8.16
CA ALA A 386 -30.65 18.87 8.19
C ALA A 386 -29.41 17.99 8.43
N ALA A 387 -28.23 18.40 7.94
CA ALA A 387 -26.97 17.74 8.22
C ALA A 387 -26.55 17.92 9.70
N ASP A 388 -26.69 19.12 10.25
CA ASP A 388 -26.37 19.41 11.65
C ASP A 388 -27.33 18.69 12.64
N GLU A 389 -28.61 18.56 12.29
CA GLU A 389 -29.61 17.78 13.03
C GLU A 389 -29.36 16.26 12.93
N GLY A 390 -28.88 15.79 11.78
CA GLY A 390 -28.48 14.40 11.56
C GLY A 390 -27.25 13.99 12.39
N ILE A 391 -26.26 14.88 12.46
CA ILE A 391 -25.05 14.69 13.27
C ILE A 391 -25.41 14.69 14.77
N SER A 392 -26.31 15.57 15.21
CA SER A 392 -26.75 15.62 16.62
C SER A 392 -27.54 14.37 17.03
N ARG A 393 -28.42 13.84 16.16
CA ARG A 393 -29.10 12.55 16.40
C ARG A 393 -28.14 11.35 16.43
N ALA A 394 -27.07 11.39 15.65
CA ALA A 394 -26.06 10.34 15.66
C ALA A 394 -25.26 10.32 16.98
N TYR A 395 -24.92 11.49 17.53
CA TYR A 395 -24.27 11.58 18.85
C TYR A 395 -25.19 11.12 20.00
N GLU A 396 -26.49 11.40 19.93
CA GLU A 396 -27.46 10.95 20.94
C GLU A 396 -27.68 9.42 20.92
N ALA A 397 -27.68 8.83 19.71
CA ALA A 397 -27.77 7.37 19.54
C ALA A 397 -26.53 6.63 20.07
N ILE A 398 -25.34 7.23 19.94
CA ILE A 398 -24.09 6.69 20.48
C ILE A 398 -24.08 6.78 22.02
N GLY A 399 -24.60 7.88 22.59
CA GLY A 399 -24.76 8.04 24.05
C GLY A 399 -25.73 7.03 24.67
N GLN A 400 -26.85 6.73 24.00
CA GLN A 400 -27.80 5.71 24.46
C GLN A 400 -27.26 4.27 24.31
N ALA A 401 -26.46 4.01 23.27
CA ALA A 401 -25.80 2.72 23.07
C ALA A 401 -24.74 2.45 24.17
N LEU A 402 -23.93 3.46 24.53
CA LEU A 402 -22.95 3.35 25.62
C LEU A 402 -23.62 3.19 27.00
N GLY A 403 -24.71 3.93 27.28
CA GLY A 403 -25.46 3.81 28.54
C GLY A 403 -26.17 2.46 28.73
N ASN A 404 -26.54 1.78 27.64
CA ASN A 404 -27.13 0.44 27.70
C ASN A 404 -26.09 -0.66 27.92
N ILE A 405 -24.85 -0.46 27.45
CA ILE A 405 -23.73 -1.38 27.70
C ILE A 405 -23.30 -1.30 29.17
N GLU A 406 -23.25 -0.10 29.74
CA GLU A 406 -22.87 0.10 31.15
C GLU A 406 -23.92 -0.46 32.13
N LYS A 407 -25.22 -0.38 31.80
CA LYS A 407 -26.30 -0.97 32.61
C LYS A 407 -26.39 -2.50 32.55
N ASN A 408 -25.86 -3.14 31.51
CA ASN A 408 -25.91 -4.60 31.35
C ASN A 408 -24.75 -5.31 32.06
N ILE A 409 -23.73 -4.57 32.51
CA ILE A 409 -22.58 -5.10 33.27
C ILE A 409 -22.84 -5.05 34.80
N ALA A 410 -23.90 -4.38 35.27
CA ALA A 410 -24.12 -4.10 36.70
C ALA A 410 -25.39 -4.69 37.36
N ASN A 411 -26.12 -5.65 36.77
CA ASN A 411 -27.30 -6.24 37.45
C ASN A 411 -27.44 -7.77 37.27
N PRO A 412 -27.35 -8.57 38.36
CA PRO A 412 -27.37 -10.04 38.30
C PRO A 412 -28.77 -10.69 38.23
N ASN A 413 -29.83 -9.98 37.83
CA ASN A 413 -31.19 -10.55 37.87
C ASN A 413 -32.18 -10.00 36.82
N ALA A 414 -31.90 -10.19 35.52
CA ALA A 414 -32.84 -9.85 34.44
C ALA A 414 -33.49 -11.12 33.82
N PRO A 415 -34.79 -11.12 33.44
CA PRO A 415 -35.51 -12.31 32.98
C PRO A 415 -35.11 -12.72 31.56
N ARG A 416 -34.95 -14.02 31.33
CA ARG A 416 -34.55 -14.59 30.03
C ARG A 416 -35.70 -14.52 29.01
N PRO A 417 -35.46 -14.09 27.76
CA PRO A 417 -36.49 -14.10 26.71
C PRO A 417 -36.90 -15.53 26.32
N PRO A 418 -38.15 -15.73 25.83
CA PRO A 418 -38.71 -17.06 25.57
C PRO A 418 -38.07 -17.72 24.35
N ALA A 419 -37.85 -19.03 24.45
CA ALA A 419 -37.20 -19.84 23.42
C ALA A 419 -38.14 -20.16 22.22
N PRO A 420 -37.61 -20.24 20.98
CA PRO A 420 -38.36 -20.64 19.80
C PRO A 420 -38.78 -22.13 19.84
N PRO A 421 -39.84 -22.54 19.11
CA PRO A 421 -40.46 -23.86 19.23
C PRO A 421 -39.60 -24.97 18.62
N ALA A 422 -39.60 -26.13 19.29
CA ALA A 422 -38.79 -27.30 18.91
C ALA A 422 -39.47 -28.20 17.84
N PRO A 423 -38.69 -28.84 16.95
CA PRO A 423 -39.19 -29.88 16.02
C PRO A 423 -39.53 -31.22 16.74
N PRO A 424 -40.34 -32.10 16.11
CA PRO A 424 -41.03 -33.19 16.80
C PRO A 424 -40.14 -34.40 17.08
N ALA A 425 -40.47 -35.16 18.13
CA ALA A 425 -39.71 -36.30 18.65
C ALA A 425 -40.46 -37.64 18.55
N ALA A 426 -39.72 -38.74 18.40
CA ALA A 426 -40.00 -40.10 18.93
C ALA A 426 -38.80 -41.04 18.65
N PRO A 427 -38.61 -42.20 19.33
CA PRO A 427 -39.37 -42.80 20.44
C PRO A 427 -38.55 -43.29 21.68
N HIS A 428 -39.26 -43.57 22.78
CA HIS A 428 -38.83 -44.18 24.06
C HIS A 428 -38.40 -45.66 23.93
N ALA A 429 -37.69 -46.35 24.85
CA ALA A 429 -37.83 -46.57 26.31
C ALA A 429 -36.60 -47.41 26.81
N PRO A 430 -36.46 -47.96 28.05
CA PRO A 430 -37.34 -47.95 29.24
C PRO A 430 -36.65 -47.68 30.60
N GLN A 431 -37.49 -47.41 31.62
CA GLN A 431 -37.18 -47.25 33.05
C GLN A 431 -37.12 -48.58 33.82
N ALA A 432 -36.45 -48.59 34.99
CA ALA A 432 -36.81 -49.32 36.21
C ALA A 432 -35.94 -48.82 37.42
N PRO A 433 -36.22 -49.16 38.70
CA PRO A 433 -37.29 -48.60 39.54
C PRO A 433 -36.86 -48.19 40.98
N ASN A 434 -37.79 -47.52 41.68
CA ASN A 434 -37.80 -47.03 43.07
C ASN A 434 -37.36 -47.99 44.20
N ALA A 435 -36.88 -47.43 45.33
CA ALA A 435 -37.56 -47.35 46.66
C ALA A 435 -36.54 -47.14 47.84
N PRO A 436 -36.92 -46.98 49.13
CA PRO A 436 -37.25 -45.67 49.72
C PRO A 436 -36.78 -45.42 51.20
N HIS A 437 -37.13 -44.24 51.75
CA HIS A 437 -37.40 -43.82 53.15
C HIS A 437 -36.36 -43.96 54.30
N ARG A 438 -36.19 -42.86 55.06
CA ARG A 438 -36.41 -42.78 56.53
C ARG A 438 -36.47 -41.31 56.99
N VAL A 439 -37.67 -40.73 57.17
CA VAL A 439 -38.41 -40.49 58.43
C VAL A 439 -37.66 -39.65 59.48
N SER A 440 -38.18 -38.44 59.66
CA SER A 440 -37.90 -37.42 60.67
C SER A 440 -38.50 -37.77 62.03
N ILE A 441 -37.92 -37.26 63.11
CA ILE A 441 -38.62 -37.04 64.39
C ILE A 441 -38.23 -35.65 64.95
N SER A 442 -39.29 -34.98 65.39
CA SER A 442 -39.55 -33.63 65.90
C SER A 442 -38.88 -33.30 67.24
N GLU A 443 -38.46 -32.05 67.47
CA GLU A 443 -39.14 -30.97 68.24
C GLU A 443 -39.26 -31.27 69.75
N ASP A 444 -38.69 -30.42 70.62
CA ASP A 444 -39.47 -29.35 71.25
C ASP A 444 -38.65 -28.40 72.16
N ASP A 445 -39.26 -27.23 72.36
CA ASP A 445 -39.25 -26.32 73.51
C ASP A 445 -38.15 -25.27 73.74
N GLY A 446 -38.61 -24.01 73.75
CA GLY A 446 -38.04 -22.95 74.60
C GLY A 446 -38.13 -21.52 74.06
N SER A 447 -39.32 -20.93 74.06
CA SER A 447 -39.60 -19.52 73.70
C SER A 447 -39.19 -18.51 74.81
N SER A 448 -38.68 -17.33 74.43
CA SER A 448 -39.28 -16.02 74.77
C SER A 448 -38.57 -14.81 74.10
N SER A 449 -39.29 -14.21 73.15
CA SER A 449 -39.49 -12.76 72.87
C SER A 449 -38.50 -11.67 73.38
N SER A 450 -38.01 -10.81 72.47
CA SER A 450 -38.52 -9.42 72.27
C SER A 450 -37.75 -8.67 71.16
N GLN A 451 -38.50 -7.96 70.32
CA GLN A 451 -38.10 -7.22 69.11
C GLN A 451 -37.54 -5.81 69.41
N HIS A 452 -36.60 -5.30 68.60
CA HIS A 452 -36.71 -4.02 67.84
C HIS A 452 -35.36 -3.52 67.28
N VAL A 453 -35.33 -3.30 65.95
CA VAL A 453 -34.90 -2.09 65.19
C VAL A 453 -33.66 -1.32 65.64
N ALA A 454 -32.66 -1.20 64.75
CA ALA A 454 -32.16 0.07 64.16
C ALA A 454 -30.71 -0.07 63.66
N TYR A 455 -30.48 0.21 62.39
CA TYR A 455 -29.22 0.81 61.93
C TYR A 455 -29.59 2.12 61.22
N THR A 456 -29.24 3.23 61.85
CA THR A 456 -29.34 4.59 61.31
C THR A 456 -28.15 4.86 60.39
N GLY A 457 -28.43 5.49 59.26
CA GLY A 457 -27.42 5.95 58.32
C GLY A 457 -26.75 7.25 58.75
N ASP A 458 -25.76 7.65 57.97
CA ASP A 458 -25.56 9.07 57.70
C ASP A 458 -25.11 9.29 56.25
N THR A 459 -25.63 10.36 55.69
CA THR A 459 -25.75 10.65 54.25
C THR A 459 -24.95 11.91 53.96
N VAL A 460 -24.15 11.94 52.88
CA VAL A 460 -23.87 13.19 52.15
C VAL A 460 -23.89 12.92 50.65
N ARG A 461 -24.88 13.52 49.99
CA ARG A 461 -25.05 13.66 48.54
C ARG A 461 -24.37 14.95 48.08
N ILE A 462 -23.76 14.93 46.90
CA ILE A 462 -23.63 16.12 46.05
C ILE A 462 -24.06 15.72 44.63
N SER A 463 -25.01 16.50 44.10
CA SER A 463 -25.65 16.33 42.79
C SER A 463 -24.81 16.92 41.64
N PRO A 464 -25.03 16.47 40.39
CA PRO A 464 -24.40 17.03 39.20
C PRO A 464 -25.16 18.28 38.73
N GLU A 465 -24.90 19.43 39.34
CA GLU A 465 -25.37 20.73 38.83
C GLU A 465 -24.40 21.90 39.13
N GLN A 466 -23.10 21.62 38.99
CA GLN A 466 -22.05 22.65 38.85
C GLN A 466 -21.17 22.36 37.62
N ALA A 467 -21.80 21.82 36.57
CA ALA A 467 -21.22 21.65 35.24
C ALA A 467 -21.42 22.88 34.33
N ALA A 468 -21.88 24.02 34.86
CA ALA A 468 -22.18 25.22 34.08
C ALA A 468 -21.79 26.51 34.80
N ALA A 469 -20.51 26.68 35.15
CA ALA A 469 -19.88 27.98 35.43
C ALA A 469 -18.34 27.88 35.50
N ALA A 470 -17.71 27.37 34.44
CA ALA A 470 -16.27 27.56 34.22
C ALA A 470 -15.86 27.48 32.74
N GLN A 471 -16.79 27.70 31.80
CA GLN A 471 -16.51 27.91 30.38
C GLN A 471 -16.50 29.40 30.04
N ALA A 472 -15.62 30.14 30.71
CA ALA A 472 -15.18 31.45 30.29
C ALA A 472 -13.80 31.69 30.90
N ALA A 473 -12.78 31.70 30.04
CA ALA A 473 -11.36 31.94 30.29
C ALA A 473 -10.47 30.69 30.29
N THR A 474 -10.28 30.10 29.12
CA THR A 474 -9.00 29.47 28.77
C THR A 474 -8.31 30.36 27.74
N ALA A 475 -7.54 31.31 28.29
CA ALA A 475 -6.42 31.90 27.61
C ALA A 475 -5.49 30.78 27.08
N ALA A 476 -4.85 31.08 25.95
CA ALA A 476 -3.89 30.28 25.21
C ALA A 476 -3.11 29.25 26.06
N PRO A 477 -2.93 28.00 25.59
CA PRO A 477 -1.84 27.19 26.09
C PRO A 477 -0.54 27.87 25.63
N ALA A 478 0.19 28.36 26.62
CA ALA A 478 1.53 28.88 26.48
C ALA A 478 2.40 27.87 25.72
N GLU A 479 3.07 28.37 24.68
CA GLU A 479 4.25 27.75 24.10
C GLU A 479 5.19 27.34 25.24
N THR A 480 5.43 26.04 25.38
CA THR A 480 6.71 25.61 25.93
C THR A 480 7.76 26.10 24.95
N PRO A 481 8.79 26.84 25.40
CA PRO A 481 9.76 27.41 24.47
C PRO A 481 10.37 26.24 23.71
N ALA A 482 10.29 26.28 22.38
CA ALA A 482 11.09 25.42 21.53
C ALA A 482 12.52 25.55 22.04
N VAL A 483 13.04 24.48 22.63
CA VAL A 483 14.44 24.41 23.02
C VAL A 483 15.20 24.58 21.72
N ASP A 484 15.80 25.76 21.54
CA ASP A 484 16.54 26.09 20.34
C ASP A 484 17.77 25.19 20.34
N LYS A 485 17.65 24.02 19.71
CA LYS A 485 18.71 23.01 19.58
C LYS A 485 20.00 23.64 19.04
N THR A 486 19.89 24.76 18.32
CA THR A 486 21.01 25.57 17.85
C THR A 486 21.79 26.21 19.00
N GLN A 487 21.12 26.72 20.05
CA GLN A 487 21.75 27.31 21.23
C GLN A 487 22.45 26.24 22.09
N GLU A 488 21.84 25.07 22.25
CA GLU A 488 22.45 23.98 23.02
C GLU A 488 23.68 23.39 22.32
N ARG A 489 23.64 23.23 20.99
CA ARG A 489 24.81 22.87 20.18
C ARG A 489 25.93 23.92 20.30
N LEU A 490 25.60 25.21 20.28
CA LEU A 490 26.56 26.30 20.48
C LEU A 490 27.17 26.31 21.89
N ALA A 491 26.40 25.95 22.91
CA ALA A 491 26.87 25.83 24.28
C ALA A 491 27.85 24.65 24.44
N ILE A 492 27.54 23.49 23.82
CA ILE A 492 28.43 22.32 23.82
C ILE A 492 29.76 22.66 23.11
N LEU A 493 29.72 23.33 21.96
CA LEU A 493 30.94 23.75 21.24
C LEU A 493 31.79 24.76 22.04
N LYS A 494 31.16 25.68 22.79
CA LYS A 494 31.89 26.58 23.71
C LYS A 494 32.49 25.85 24.92
N MET A 495 31.86 24.76 25.37
CA MET A 495 32.39 23.93 26.45
C MET A 495 33.62 23.12 26.00
N VAL A 496 33.64 22.65 24.75
CA VAL A 496 34.85 22.06 24.13
C VAL A 496 35.95 23.11 24.01
N GLN A 497 35.63 24.31 23.51
CA GLN A 497 36.60 25.39 23.31
C GLN A 497 37.24 25.86 24.63
N SER A 498 36.49 25.83 25.73
CA SER A 498 36.99 26.16 27.07
C SER A 498 37.66 24.98 27.79
N GLY A 499 37.77 23.82 27.14
CA GLY A 499 38.42 22.62 27.66
C GLY A 499 37.67 21.94 28.81
N LYS A 500 36.38 22.25 29.00
CA LYS A 500 35.56 21.67 30.08
C LYS A 500 35.04 20.29 29.76
N ILE A 501 34.95 19.94 28.48
CA ILE A 501 34.56 18.62 27.98
C ILE A 501 35.50 18.21 26.84
N SER A 502 35.72 16.90 26.70
CA SER A 502 36.51 16.36 25.60
C SER A 502 35.74 16.39 24.27
N ALA A 503 36.45 16.29 23.15
CA ALA A 503 35.84 16.25 21.83
C ALA A 503 34.90 15.04 21.65
N ASP A 504 35.24 13.90 22.26
CA ASP A 504 34.47 12.66 22.16
C ASP A 504 33.17 12.74 22.99
N GLU A 505 33.21 13.36 24.17
CA GLU A 505 32.01 13.61 24.98
C GLU A 505 31.09 14.63 24.31
N ALA A 506 31.65 15.63 23.64
CA ALA A 506 30.87 16.60 22.88
C ALA A 506 30.19 15.96 21.67
N ALA A 507 30.84 15.00 20.99
CA ALA A 507 30.23 14.26 19.89
C ALA A 507 28.99 13.49 20.35
N LEU A 508 29.10 12.77 21.48
CA LEU A 508 27.98 12.04 22.09
C LEU A 508 26.83 12.97 22.50
N LEU A 509 27.14 14.14 23.06
CA LEU A 509 26.12 15.13 23.47
C LEU A 509 25.45 15.82 22.27
N LEU A 510 26.18 16.05 21.18
CA LEU A 510 25.62 16.60 19.95
C LEU A 510 24.75 15.58 19.21
N GLU A 511 25.14 14.30 19.24
CA GLU A 511 24.38 13.18 18.68
C GLU A 511 23.08 12.92 19.47
N ALA A 512 23.11 13.03 20.79
CA ALA A 512 21.93 12.89 21.65
C ALA A 512 20.90 14.02 21.46
N LEU A 513 21.32 15.16 20.91
CA LEU A 513 20.46 16.33 20.66
C LEU A 513 19.60 16.21 19.38
N GLY A 514 19.84 15.14 18.60
CA GLY A 514 19.08 14.75 17.42
C GLY A 514 19.71 15.17 16.11
#